data_AF-A0A3D2Y181-F1
#
_entry.id   AF-A0A3D2Y181-F1
#
_cell.length_a   1.000
_cell.length_b   1.000
_cell.length_c   1.000
_cell.angle_alpha   90.00
_cell.angle_beta   90.00
_cell.angle_gamma   90.00
#
_symmetry.space_group_name_H-M   'P 1'
#
loop_
_entity.id
_entity.type
_entity.pdbx_description
1 polymer ?
#
loop_
_entity_poly.entity_id
_entity_poly.type
_entity_poly.pdbx_seq_one_letter_code
_entity_poly.pdbx_strand_id
1 'polypeptide(L)'
;ENMDWQDREEYNKVQISKLELGITRAEVMALLGTPDITEAKMQDSREIQVMFYRTQHVRADGMTTQDECTPLLFENEALIAWGDGAYQTYLSS
;
A
#
# COMPACT_ATOMS: atom_id res chain seq x y z
N GLU A 1 6.30 -2.21 -25.47
CA GLU A 1 6.14 -1.06 -24.55
C GLU A 1 6.18 -1.59 -23.12
N ASN A 2 7.16 -1.14 -22.34
CA ASN A 2 7.31 -1.45 -20.91
C ASN A 2 7.03 -0.20 -20.05
N MET A 3 6.44 0.84 -20.65
CA MET A 3 6.30 2.17 -20.02
C MET A 3 5.22 2.19 -18.93
N ASP A 4 4.12 1.46 -19.11
CA ASP A 4 2.93 1.55 -18.25
C ASP A 4 3.20 1.16 -16.78
N TRP A 5 4.03 0.15 -16.55
CA TRP A 5 4.35 -0.28 -15.18
C TRP A 5 5.38 0.63 -14.49
N GLN A 6 6.33 1.18 -15.24
CA GLN A 6 7.32 2.13 -14.71
C GLN A 6 6.67 3.45 -14.34
N ASP A 7 5.75 3.92 -15.19
CA ASP A 7 4.97 5.13 -14.94
C ASP A 7 4.06 4.95 -13.71
N ARG A 8 3.47 3.77 -13.52
CA ARG A 8 2.68 3.45 -12.32
C ARG A 8 3.52 3.38 -11.05
N GLU A 9 4.71 2.78 -11.08
CA GLU A 9 5.62 2.72 -9.93
C GLU A 9 6.02 4.12 -9.46
N GLU A 10 6.49 4.97 -10.38
CA GLU A 10 6.92 6.33 -10.05
C GLU A 10 5.73 7.19 -9.61
N TYR A 11 4.57 7.03 -10.26
CA TYR A 11 3.33 7.67 -9.83
C TYR A 11 2.96 7.29 -8.39
N ASN A 12 2.91 5.99 -8.08
CA ASN A 12 2.60 5.51 -6.74
C ASN A 12 3.56 6.09 -5.70
N LYS A 13 4.86 6.04 -5.99
CA LYS A 13 5.91 6.56 -5.11
C LYS A 13 5.73 8.06 -4.82
N VAL A 14 5.48 8.86 -5.86
CA VAL A 14 5.24 10.31 -5.72
C VAL A 14 3.97 10.60 -4.95
N GLN A 15 2.87 9.89 -5.20
CA GLN A 15 1.61 10.12 -4.50
C GLN A 15 1.68 9.68 -3.03
N ILE A 16 2.29 8.53 -2.75
CA ILE A 16 2.49 8.03 -1.39
C ILE A 16 3.31 9.02 -0.56
N SER A 17 4.33 9.66 -1.15
CA SER A 17 5.14 10.69 -0.46
C SER A 17 4.34 11.92 -0.01
N LYS A 18 3.12 12.10 -0.52
CA LYS A 18 2.22 13.23 -0.23
C LYS A 18 1.01 12.83 0.62
N LEU A 19 0.90 11.56 1.01
CA LEU A 19 -0.20 11.10 1.85
C LEU A 19 -0.14 11.73 3.23
N GLU A 20 -1.33 11.93 3.80
CA GLU A 20 -1.52 12.39 5.16
C GLU A 20 -2.25 11.30 5.94
N LEU A 21 -1.93 11.17 7.23
CA LEU A 21 -2.65 10.25 8.11
C LEU A 21 -4.14 10.66 8.22
N GLY A 22 -5.01 9.67 8.38
CA GLY A 22 -6.45 9.87 8.49
C GLY A 22 -7.18 9.94 7.15
N ILE A 23 -6.48 10.03 6.02
CA ILE A 23 -7.11 9.86 4.70
C ILE A 23 -7.77 8.49 4.61
N THR A 24 -8.93 8.42 3.98
CA THR A 24 -9.71 7.19 3.91
C THR A 24 -9.14 6.22 2.89
N ARG A 25 -9.38 4.93 3.12
CA ARG A 25 -9.08 3.86 2.17
C ARG A 25 -9.68 4.12 0.79
N ALA A 26 -10.90 4.64 0.74
CA ALA A 26 -11.58 4.97 -0.51
C ALA A 26 -10.85 6.08 -1.29
N GLU A 27 -10.38 7.13 -0.61
CA GLU A 27 -9.59 8.20 -1.22
C GLU A 27 -8.23 7.69 -1.71
N VAL A 28 -7.57 6.82 -0.95
CA VAL A 28 -6.32 6.19 -1.40
C VAL A 28 -6.54 5.36 -2.67
N MET A 29 -7.59 4.54 -2.72
CA MET A 29 -7.92 3.76 -3.93
C MET A 29 -8.31 4.66 -5.11
N ALA A 30 -8.98 5.79 -4.86
CA ALA A 30 -9.28 6.75 -5.91
C ALA A 30 -8.02 7.42 -6.47
N LEU A 31 -7.00 7.63 -5.62
CA LEU A 31 -5.74 8.26 -6.00
C LEU A 31 -4.76 7.28 -6.67
N LEU A 32 -4.59 6.08 -6.12
CA LEU A 32 -3.56 5.11 -6.50
C LEU A 32 -4.09 3.95 -7.37
N GLY A 33 -5.43 3.82 -7.48
CA GLY A 33 -6.07 2.68 -8.12
C GLY A 33 -6.13 1.45 -7.21
N THR A 34 -6.30 0.28 -7.81
CA THR A 34 -6.35 -0.99 -7.07
C THR A 34 -4.96 -1.34 -6.54
N PRO A 35 -4.83 -1.77 -5.26
CA PRO A 35 -3.56 -2.26 -4.73
C PRO A 35 -3.14 -3.59 -5.38
N ASP A 36 -1.84 -3.86 -5.37
CA ASP A 36 -1.28 -5.10 -5.93
C ASP A 36 -1.48 -6.29 -4.98
N ILE A 37 -1.44 -6.04 -3.67
CA ILE A 37 -1.71 -7.04 -2.62
C ILE A 37 -2.55 -6.40 -1.51
N THR A 38 -3.46 -7.17 -0.92
CA THR A 38 -4.26 -6.75 0.24
C THR A 38 -4.30 -7.84 1.30
N GLU A 39 -4.13 -7.47 2.56
CA GLU A 39 -4.37 -8.36 3.71
C GLU A 39 -5.20 -7.63 4.76
N ALA A 40 -6.10 -8.33 5.44
CA ALA A 40 -6.95 -7.75 6.47
C ALA A 40 -7.26 -8.73 7.61
N LYS A 41 -7.49 -8.20 8.81
CA LYS A 41 -7.93 -8.94 9.99
C LYS A 41 -8.77 -8.09 10.91
N MET A 42 -9.50 -8.75 11.81
CA MET A 42 -10.16 -8.10 12.94
C MET A 42 -9.27 -8.22 14.17
N GLN A 43 -9.08 -7.11 14.87
CA GLN A 43 -8.40 -7.07 16.17
C GLN A 43 -9.18 -6.19 17.14
N ASP A 44 -9.60 -6.73 18.30
CA ASP A 44 -10.32 -5.98 19.34
C ASP A 44 -11.49 -5.14 18.78
N SER A 45 -12.28 -5.74 17.88
CA SER A 45 -13.40 -5.09 17.17
C SER A 45 -13.01 -3.94 16.23
N ARG A 46 -11.72 -3.77 15.92
CA ARG A 46 -11.21 -2.87 14.89
C ARG A 46 -10.87 -3.66 13.63
N GLU A 47 -11.21 -3.09 12.48
CA GLU A 47 -10.77 -3.63 11.18
C GLU A 47 -9.36 -3.10 10.90
N ILE A 48 -8.39 -4.00 10.77
CA ILE A 48 -7.01 -3.66 10.41
C ILE A 48 -6.75 -4.23 9.02
N GLN A 49 -6.33 -3.37 8.10
CA GLN A 49 -6.05 -3.75 6.72
C GLN A 49 -4.75 -3.13 6.23
N VAL A 50 -3.97 -3.89 5.46
CA VAL A 50 -2.79 -3.38 4.75
C VAL A 50 -3.00 -3.52 3.25
N MET A 51 -2.72 -2.44 2.53
CA MET A 51 -2.68 -2.40 1.06
C MET A 51 -1.25 -2.20 0.60
N PHE A 52 -0.82 -2.97 -0.39
CA PHE A 52 0.51 -2.86 -0.97
C PHE A 52 0.40 -2.28 -2.38
N TYR A 53 1.14 -1.20 -2.63
CA TYR A 53 1.27 -0.62 -3.96
C TYR A 53 2.71 -0.76 -4.43
N ARG A 54 2.90 -1.24 -5.65
CA ARG A 54 4.21 -1.37 -6.27
C ARG A 54 4.83 0.02 -6.43
N THR A 55 6.05 0.18 -5.95
CA THR A 55 6.78 1.47 -5.91
C THR A 55 8.23 1.36 -6.36
N GLN A 56 8.71 0.14 -6.59
CA GLN A 56 10.06 -0.12 -7.03
C GLN A 56 10.16 -1.46 -7.76
N HIS A 57 11.08 -1.53 -8.71
CA HIS A 57 11.43 -2.75 -9.39
C HIS A 57 12.56 -3.48 -8.66
N VAL A 58 12.33 -4.73 -8.26
CA VAL A 58 13.37 -5.60 -7.69
C VAL A 58 13.65 -6.76 -8.64
N ARG A 59 12.64 -7.33 -9.30
CA ARG A 59 12.81 -8.47 -10.22
C ARG A 59 11.96 -8.36 -11.48
N ALA A 60 12.48 -8.90 -12.58
CA ALA A 60 11.81 -8.98 -13.87
C ALA A 60 11.29 -10.41 -14.17
N ASP A 61 10.70 -11.07 -13.16
CA ASP A 61 10.12 -12.41 -13.30
C ASP A 61 8.60 -12.40 -13.56
N GLY A 62 7.99 -11.21 -13.59
CA GLY A 62 6.56 -11.01 -13.84
C GLY A 62 5.67 -11.26 -12.62
N MET A 63 6.25 -11.57 -11.46
CA MET A 63 5.53 -11.64 -10.19
C MET A 63 5.76 -10.35 -9.40
N THR A 64 4.72 -9.85 -8.74
CA THR A 64 4.88 -8.72 -7.79
C THR A 64 4.97 -9.30 -6.39
N THR A 65 6.07 -9.01 -5.70
CA THR A 65 6.31 -9.45 -4.32
C THR A 65 6.29 -8.26 -3.36
N GLN A 66 6.07 -8.52 -2.06
CA GLN A 66 5.93 -7.45 -1.06
C GLN A 66 7.15 -6.52 -0.97
N ASP A 67 8.36 -7.01 -1.29
CA ASP A 67 9.61 -6.23 -1.32
C ASP A 67 9.68 -5.23 -2.50
N GLU A 68 8.77 -5.31 -3.47
CA GLU A 68 8.60 -4.32 -4.55
C GLU A 68 7.56 -3.24 -4.21
N CYS A 69 6.91 -3.37 -3.05
CA CYS A 69 5.75 -2.56 -2.67
C CYS A 69 6.00 -1.70 -1.43
N THR A 70 5.28 -0.58 -1.37
CA THR A 70 5.11 0.18 -0.14
C THR A 70 3.78 -0.20 0.51
N PRO A 71 3.77 -0.71 1.77
CA PRO A 71 2.54 -1.02 2.49
C PRO A 71 1.91 0.25 3.07
N LEU A 72 0.58 0.32 3.02
CA LEU A 72 -0.27 1.35 3.61
C LEU A 72 -1.20 0.65 4.60
N LEU A 73 -1.08 0.97 5.88
CA LEU A 73 -1.86 0.37 6.97
C LEU A 73 -3.05 1.24 7.33
N PHE A 74 -4.21 0.61 7.39
CA PHE A 74 -5.50 1.20 7.72
C PHE A 74 -6.05 0.58 9.00
N GLU A 75 -6.64 1.42 9.85
CA GLU A 75 -7.51 1.00 10.95
C GLU A 75 -8.88 1.66 10.74
N ASN A 76 -9.94 0.85 10.72
CA ASN A 76 -11.32 1.32 10.51
C ASN A 76 -11.44 2.28 9.31
N GLU A 77 -10.93 1.86 8.16
CA GLU A 77 -10.90 2.61 6.90
C GLU A 77 -10.02 3.87 6.86
N ALA A 78 -9.28 4.22 7.92
CA ALA A 78 -8.41 5.38 7.97
C ALA A 78 -6.93 5.00 7.92
N LEU A 79 -6.13 5.71 7.12
CA LEU A 79 -4.68 5.49 7.01
C LEU A 79 -3.98 5.87 8.33
N ILE A 80 -3.28 4.91 8.94
CA ILE A 80 -2.58 5.12 10.23
C ILE A 80 -1.06 4.98 10.12
N ALA A 81 -0.54 4.33 9.07
CA ALA A 81 0.89 4.23 8.80
C ALA A 81 1.16 3.84 7.34
N TRP A 82 2.39 4.06 6.85
CA TRP A 82 2.88 3.48 5.60
C TRP A 82 4.40 3.23 5.64
N GLY A 83 4.91 2.43 4.70
CA GLY A 83 6.33 2.02 4.65
C GLY A 83 6.66 0.83 5.55
N ASP A 84 7.94 0.45 5.65
CA ASP A 84 8.39 -0.80 6.28
C ASP A 84 7.82 -1.06 7.69
N GLY A 85 7.66 0.00 8.48
CA GLY A 85 7.08 -0.09 9.83
C GLY A 85 5.60 -0.47 9.83
N ALA A 86 4.84 -0.08 8.80
CA ALA A 86 3.40 -0.30 8.72
C ALA A 86 3.06 -1.80 8.63
N TYR A 87 3.81 -2.57 7.84
CA TYR A 87 3.57 -4.01 7.76
C TYR A 87 3.99 -4.75 9.03
N GLN A 88 5.06 -4.31 9.70
CA GLN A 88 5.42 -4.86 11.01
C GLN A 88 4.32 -4.59 12.04
N THR A 89 3.78 -3.36 12.06
CA THR A 89 2.64 -3.01 12.91
C THR A 89 1.42 -3.89 12.59
N TYR A 90 1.11 -4.10 11.31
CA TYR A 90 0.06 -5.02 10.89
C TYR A 90 0.29 -6.43 11.46
N LEU A 91 1.48 -7.02 11.32
CA LEU A 91 1.75 -8.36 11.83
C LEU A 91 1.63 -8.46 13.36
N SER A 92 2.02 -7.39 14.07
CA SER A 92 1.97 -7.31 15.54
C SER A 92 0.61 -6.90 16.12
N SER A 93 -0.30 -6.40 15.29
CA SER A 93 -1.64 -5.97 15.68
C SER A 93 -2.47 -7.18 16.12
#